data_AF-A0AAD9PY00-F1
#
_entry.id   AF-A0AAD9PY00-F1
#
_cell.length_a   1.000
_cell.length_b   1.000
_cell.length_c   1.000
_cell.angle_alpha   90.00
_cell.angle_beta   90.00
_cell.angle_gamma   90.00
#
_symmetry.space_group_name_H-M   'P 1'
#
loop_
_entity.id
_entity.type
_entity.pdbx_description
1 polymer ?
#
loop_
_entity_poly.entity_id
_entity_poly.type
_entity_poly.pdbx_seq_one_letter_code
_entity_poly.pdbx_strand_id
1 'polypeptide(L)'
;MARVQGISFVQLYCCEFESVARGHHIYKRVWKPVVGEKLTCKHDTREEAKLYDEFSVGIYRLSTSSSQSQEVVGHLPIELSFLLCKFSSRDGCSLEFSPTGARFLEDGLVVPGRYAALSNDKKMVAILHRELQRKIEKVKHMKLEVMPPKTKNNVNFQPE
;
A
#
# COMPACT_ATOMS: atom_id res chain seq x y z
N MET A 1 -16.72 -13.67 39.30
CA MET A 1 -16.46 -14.53 38.13
C MET A 1 -15.51 -13.79 37.21
N ALA A 2 -14.26 -14.24 37.07
CA ALA A 2 -13.32 -13.65 36.13
C ALA A 2 -13.68 -14.11 34.71
N ARG A 3 -14.11 -13.18 33.84
CA ARG A 3 -14.33 -13.47 32.42
C ARG A 3 -12.96 -13.52 31.72
N VAL A 4 -12.67 -14.64 31.08
CA VAL A 4 -11.47 -14.83 30.26
C VAL A 4 -11.60 -13.96 29.00
N GLN A 5 -10.66 -13.04 28.79
CA GLN A 5 -10.53 -12.29 27.53
C GLN A 5 -10.19 -13.27 26.40
N GLY A 6 -10.98 -13.27 25.33
CA GLY A 6 -10.69 -14.06 24.13
C GLY A 6 -9.51 -13.45 23.38
N ILE A 7 -8.35 -14.10 23.42
CA ILE A 7 -7.23 -13.76 22.54
C ILE A 7 -7.54 -14.33 21.15
N SER A 8 -7.71 -13.48 20.14
CA SER A 8 -7.78 -13.94 18.75
C SER A 8 -6.43 -13.73 18.07
N PHE A 9 -5.83 -14.83 17.63
CA PHE A 9 -4.62 -14.81 16.82
C PHE A 9 -5.02 -14.69 15.36
N VAL A 10 -4.71 -13.55 14.74
CA VAL A 10 -4.85 -13.40 13.28
C VAL A 10 -3.46 -13.54 12.69
N GLN A 11 -3.20 -14.69 12.08
CA GLN A 11 -1.98 -14.89 11.29
C GLN A 11 -2.09 -14.07 10.01
N LEU A 12 -1.15 -13.15 9.80
CA LEU A 12 -1.07 -12.36 8.57
C LEU A 12 0.08 -12.88 7.72
N TYR A 13 -0.16 -12.90 6.42
CA TYR A 13 0.83 -13.16 5.38
C TYR A 13 1.13 -11.84 4.68
N CYS A 14 2.38 -11.66 4.26
CA CYS A 14 2.85 -10.41 3.70
C CYS A 14 3.66 -10.64 2.42
N CYS A 15 3.30 -9.94 1.35
CA CYS A 15 4.12 -9.76 0.16
C CYS A 15 4.67 -8.33 0.19
N GLU A 16 5.99 -8.19 0.28
CA GLU A 16 6.66 -6.87 0.22
C GLU A 16 7.31 -6.68 -1.14
N PHE A 17 7.27 -5.46 -1.65
CA PHE A 17 7.98 -5.09 -2.86
C PHE A 17 8.38 -3.61 -2.82
N GLU A 18 9.54 -3.30 -3.39
CA GLU A 18 10.00 -1.92 -3.55
C GLU A 18 9.56 -1.37 -4.90
N SER A 19 9.04 -0.15 -4.87
CA SER A 19 8.69 0.62 -6.06
C SER A 19 8.63 2.11 -5.71
N VAL A 20 7.83 2.89 -6.41
CA VAL A 20 7.73 4.34 -6.23
C VAL A 20 6.29 4.79 -6.06
N ALA A 21 6.08 5.83 -5.24
CA ALA A 21 4.86 6.62 -5.24
C ALA A 21 4.98 7.76 -6.27
N ARG A 22 3.91 7.97 -7.03
CA ARG A 22 3.78 9.02 -8.07
C ARG A 22 2.71 10.04 -7.70
N GLY A 23 2.57 11.10 -8.49
CA GLY A 23 1.45 12.05 -8.37
C GLY A 23 1.52 13.06 -7.20
N HIS A 24 2.53 12.99 -6.33
CA HIS A 24 2.70 13.92 -5.20
C HIS A 24 2.61 15.41 -5.61
N HIS A 25 3.29 15.79 -6.70
CA HIS A 25 3.34 17.17 -7.20
C HIS A 25 1.98 17.69 -7.70
N ILE A 26 1.03 16.80 -8.00
CA ILE A 26 -0.31 17.15 -8.49
C ILE A 26 -1.15 17.76 -7.37
N TYR A 27 -0.96 17.31 -6.13
CA TYR A 27 -1.79 17.72 -4.99
C TYR A 27 -1.45 19.09 -4.44
N LYS A 28 -0.34 19.72 -4.89
CA LYS A 28 0.12 21.06 -4.48
C LYS A 28 0.25 21.27 -2.95
N ARG A 29 0.13 20.20 -2.16
CA ARG A 29 0.31 20.17 -0.69
C ARG A 29 1.72 19.69 -0.35
N VAL A 30 2.27 20.24 0.73
CA VAL A 30 3.62 19.89 1.19
C VAL A 30 3.58 18.56 1.96
N TRP A 31 3.62 17.45 1.25
CA TRP A 31 4.09 16.19 1.81
C TRP A 31 5.62 16.10 1.68
N LYS A 32 6.30 16.01 2.82
CA LYS A 32 7.72 15.66 2.89
C LYS A 32 7.82 14.19 3.30
N PRO A 33 8.29 13.29 2.43
CA PRO A 33 8.43 11.88 2.77
C PRO A 33 9.29 11.70 4.02
N VAL A 34 8.79 10.95 4.98
CA VAL A 34 9.53 10.56 6.19
C VAL A 34 9.89 9.09 6.07
N VAL A 35 11.18 8.77 6.04
CA VAL A 35 11.63 7.38 5.92
C VAL A 35 11.08 6.55 7.08
N GLY A 36 10.44 5.43 6.74
CA GLY A 36 9.83 4.53 7.72
C GLY A 36 8.44 4.95 8.22
N GLU A 37 7.87 6.08 7.76
CA GLU A 37 6.46 6.36 8.02
C GLU A 37 5.57 5.28 7.36
N LYS A 38 4.41 4.99 7.96
CA LYS A 38 3.45 4.04 7.41
C LYS A 38 2.24 4.78 6.89
N LEU A 39 2.00 4.65 5.59
CA LEU A 39 0.87 5.25 4.88
C LEU A 39 -0.07 4.14 4.41
N THR A 40 -1.37 4.40 4.47
CA THR A 40 -2.39 3.45 4.03
C THR A 40 -2.65 3.63 2.55
N CYS A 41 -2.73 2.53 1.80
CA CYS A 41 -3.11 2.56 0.39
C CYS A 41 -4.54 2.03 0.23
N LYS A 42 -5.36 2.71 -0.58
CA LYS A 42 -6.75 2.31 -0.83
C LYS A 42 -7.24 2.85 -2.16
N HIS A 43 -8.27 2.19 -2.71
CA HIS A 43 -8.89 2.57 -3.98
C HIS A 43 -9.32 4.04 -3.92
N ASP A 44 -8.83 4.84 -4.88
CA ASP A 44 -9.11 6.26 -4.96
C ASP A 44 -10.36 6.48 -5.80
N THR A 45 -11.48 6.68 -5.13
CA THR A 45 -12.80 6.80 -5.77
C THR A 45 -13.14 8.23 -6.21
N ARG A 46 -12.20 9.18 -6.10
CA ARG A 46 -12.42 10.56 -6.57
C ARG A 46 -12.54 10.59 -8.09
N GLU A 47 -13.44 11.42 -8.59
CA GLU A 47 -13.70 11.53 -10.04
C GLU A 47 -12.45 11.92 -10.84
N GLU A 48 -11.62 12.79 -10.28
CA GLU A 48 -10.33 13.19 -10.87
C GLU A 48 -9.37 12.01 -11.07
N ALA A 49 -9.37 11.03 -10.17
CA ALA A 49 -8.50 9.85 -10.27
C ALA A 49 -9.07 8.85 -11.29
N LYS A 50 -10.39 8.59 -11.21
CA LYS A 50 -11.10 7.67 -12.12
C LYS A 50 -11.02 8.10 -13.59
N LEU A 51 -10.94 9.40 -13.86
CA LEU A 51 -10.80 9.92 -15.23
C LEU A 51 -9.58 9.37 -15.96
N TYR A 52 -8.50 9.08 -15.22
CA TYR A 52 -7.24 8.57 -15.78
C TYR A 52 -7.02 7.09 -15.53
N ASP A 53 -7.48 6.56 -14.39
CA ASP A 53 -7.34 5.16 -14.01
C ASP A 53 -8.49 4.73 -13.09
N GLU A 54 -9.40 3.88 -13.59
CA GLU A 54 -10.51 3.31 -12.82
C GLU A 54 -10.03 2.51 -11.59
N PHE A 55 -8.81 1.96 -11.65
CA PHE A 55 -8.19 1.16 -10.59
C PHE A 55 -7.20 1.96 -9.75
N SER A 56 -7.22 3.29 -9.84
CA SER A 56 -6.28 4.16 -9.14
C SER A 56 -6.23 3.86 -7.64
N VAL A 57 -5.03 3.67 -7.10
CA VAL A 57 -4.85 3.43 -5.66
C VAL A 57 -4.09 4.61 -5.07
N GLY A 58 -4.77 5.36 -4.21
CA GLY A 58 -4.22 6.49 -3.49
C GLY A 58 -3.43 6.05 -2.27
N ILE A 59 -2.39 6.82 -1.94
CA ILE A 59 -1.58 6.69 -0.75
C ILE A 59 -2.00 7.78 0.21
N TYR A 60 -2.50 7.40 1.37
CA TYR A 60 -3.15 8.28 2.34
C TYR A 60 -2.33 8.39 3.62
N ARG A 61 -2.16 9.63 4.04
CA ARG A 61 -1.58 10.03 5.32
C ARG A 61 -2.69 10.46 6.27
N LEU A 62 -2.56 10.13 7.56
CA LEU A 62 -3.40 10.72 8.59
C LEU A 62 -3.11 12.22 8.69
N SER A 63 -4.16 13.03 8.62
CA SER A 63 -4.07 14.48 8.76
C SER A 63 -3.66 14.83 10.18
N THR A 64 -2.73 15.77 10.30
CA THR A 64 -2.33 16.35 11.59
C THR A 64 -3.36 17.34 12.12
N SER A 65 -4.31 17.78 11.29
CA SER A 65 -5.25 18.87 11.59
C SER A 65 -6.59 18.38 12.14
N SER A 66 -6.94 17.11 11.92
CA SER A 66 -8.06 16.46 12.59
C SER A 66 -7.78 14.97 12.68
N SER A 67 -8.05 14.38 13.85
CA SER A 67 -7.69 13.01 14.22
C SER A 67 -8.32 11.90 13.37
N GLN A 68 -9.09 12.24 12.33
CA GLN A 68 -9.74 11.28 11.43
C GLN A 68 -9.70 11.64 9.95
N SER A 69 -9.27 12.84 9.54
CA SER A 69 -9.19 13.13 8.10
C SER A 69 -7.94 12.49 7.51
N GLN A 70 -8.07 11.90 6.33
CA GLN A 70 -6.95 11.34 5.59
C GLN A 70 -6.70 12.18 4.34
N GLU A 71 -5.45 12.52 4.13
CA GLU A 71 -4.99 13.26 2.96
C GLU A 71 -4.28 12.31 2.01
N VAL A 72 -4.65 12.36 0.73
CA VAL A 72 -3.90 11.68 -0.32
C VAL A 72 -2.60 12.44 -0.62
N VAL A 73 -1.48 11.73 -0.57
CA VAL A 73 -0.15 12.31 -0.76
C VAL A 73 0.53 11.83 -2.05
N GLY A 74 -0.04 10.82 -2.69
CA GLY A 74 0.44 10.24 -3.94
C GLY A 74 -0.43 9.07 -4.38
N HIS A 75 -0.01 8.41 -5.45
CA HIS A 75 -0.63 7.21 -5.99
C HIS A 75 0.41 6.12 -6.22
N LEU A 76 -0.08 4.89 -6.32
CA LEU A 76 0.69 3.81 -6.92
C LEU A 76 0.92 4.05 -8.42
N PRO A 77 1.98 3.48 -9.01
CA PRO A 77 2.17 3.46 -10.45
C PRO A 77 0.98 2.76 -11.14
N ILE A 78 0.51 3.31 -12.25
CA ILE A 78 -0.64 2.81 -13.02
C ILE A 78 -0.40 1.38 -13.51
N GLU A 79 0.85 0.99 -13.72
CA GLU A 79 1.27 -0.35 -14.11
C GLU A 79 0.91 -1.40 -13.06
N LEU A 80 0.75 -1.01 -11.80
CA LEU A 80 0.39 -1.88 -10.68
C LEU A 80 -1.06 -1.70 -10.20
N SER A 81 -1.74 -0.64 -10.63
CA SER A 81 -3.01 -0.18 -10.05
C SER A 81 -4.09 -1.25 -10.11
N PHE A 82 -4.35 -1.85 -11.27
CA PHE A 82 -5.33 -2.94 -11.43
C PHE A 82 -5.08 -4.10 -10.44
N LEU A 83 -3.85 -4.61 -10.41
CA LEU A 83 -3.49 -5.76 -9.59
C LEU A 83 -3.68 -5.47 -8.10
N LEU A 84 -3.20 -4.31 -7.65
CA LEU A 84 -3.19 -3.95 -6.24
C LEU A 84 -4.55 -3.44 -5.76
N CYS A 85 -5.31 -2.76 -6.61
CA CYS A 85 -6.70 -2.42 -6.34
C CYS A 85 -7.53 -3.69 -6.14
N LYS A 86 -7.45 -4.66 -7.06
CA LYS A 86 -8.18 -5.94 -6.96
C LYS A 86 -7.72 -6.80 -5.78
N PHE A 87 -6.46 -6.69 -5.37
CA PHE A 87 -5.99 -7.33 -4.15
C PHE A 87 -6.61 -6.65 -2.91
N SER A 88 -6.53 -5.32 -2.82
CA SER A 88 -7.04 -4.55 -1.67
C SER A 88 -8.56 -4.60 -1.52
N SER A 89 -9.30 -4.91 -2.59
CA SER A 89 -10.75 -5.05 -2.55
C SER A 89 -11.22 -6.40 -2.01
N ARG A 90 -10.31 -7.30 -1.63
CA ARG A 90 -10.64 -8.61 -1.05
C ARG A 90 -10.68 -8.52 0.46
N ASP A 91 -11.63 -9.21 1.07
CA ASP A 91 -11.74 -9.25 2.52
C ASP A 91 -10.46 -9.77 3.18
N GLY A 92 -10.09 -9.14 4.29
CA GLY A 92 -8.86 -9.47 5.01
C GLY A 92 -7.57 -9.04 4.31
N CYS A 93 -7.64 -8.33 3.18
CA CYS A 93 -6.48 -7.79 2.48
C CYS A 93 -6.31 -6.29 2.72
N SER A 94 -5.06 -5.83 2.87
CA SER A 94 -4.74 -4.41 2.99
C SER A 94 -3.39 -4.10 2.34
N LEU A 95 -3.17 -2.82 2.05
CA LEU A 95 -1.95 -2.35 1.42
C LEU A 95 -1.39 -1.15 2.20
N GLU A 96 -0.12 -1.21 2.52
CA GLU A 96 0.63 -0.13 3.16
C GLU A 96 1.78 0.31 2.26
N PHE A 97 2.20 1.57 2.40
CA PHE A 97 3.39 2.12 1.77
C PHE A 97 4.27 2.81 2.81
N SER A 98 5.58 2.56 2.73
CA SER A 98 6.58 3.21 3.56
C SER A 98 7.67 3.81 2.68
N PRO A 99 7.87 5.14 2.71
CA PRO A 99 8.99 5.78 2.05
C PRO A 99 10.33 5.21 2.52
N THR A 100 11.23 4.98 1.58
CA THR A 100 12.60 4.49 1.84
C THR A 100 13.67 5.54 1.56
N GLY A 101 13.27 6.69 1.00
CA GLY A 101 14.20 7.77 0.71
C GLY A 101 13.49 9.07 0.34
N ALA A 102 14.30 10.08 0.01
CA ALA A 102 13.81 11.35 -0.49
C ALA A 102 13.25 11.21 -1.91
N ARG A 103 12.41 12.18 -2.30
CA ARG A 103 11.94 12.32 -3.67
C ARG A 103 13.10 12.51 -4.66
N PHE A 104 12.97 11.94 -5.85
CA PHE A 104 13.93 12.09 -6.96
C PHE A 104 13.19 12.14 -8.31
N LEU A 105 13.92 12.48 -9.37
CA LEU A 105 13.38 12.61 -10.73
C LEU A 105 13.55 11.29 -11.50
N GLU A 106 12.45 10.78 -12.05
CA GLU A 106 12.35 9.68 -13.01
C GLU A 106 11.52 10.21 -14.23
N ASP A 107 10.55 9.45 -14.74
CA ASP A 107 9.48 9.92 -15.63
C ASP A 107 8.47 10.79 -14.85
N GLY A 108 8.98 11.83 -14.20
CA GLY A 108 8.29 12.67 -13.24
C GLY A 108 8.87 12.59 -11.83
N LEU A 109 8.38 13.43 -10.93
CA LEU A 109 8.82 13.46 -9.54
C LEU A 109 8.19 12.29 -8.78
N VAL A 110 9.04 11.41 -8.24
CA VAL A 110 8.63 10.18 -7.55
C VAL A 110 9.24 10.08 -6.15
N VAL A 111 8.63 9.26 -5.29
CA VAL A 111 9.13 8.96 -3.94
C VAL A 111 9.39 7.46 -3.85
N PRO A 112 10.64 7.01 -3.58
CA PRO A 112 10.92 5.59 -3.44
C PRO A 112 10.32 5.07 -2.14
N GLY A 113 9.81 3.85 -2.18
CA GLY A 113 9.32 3.20 -0.97
C GLY A 113 9.04 1.72 -1.12
N ARG A 114 8.63 1.14 -0.01
CA ARG A 114 8.25 -0.26 0.11
C ARG A 114 6.76 -0.36 0.31
N TYR A 115 6.13 -1.17 -0.52
CA TYR A 115 4.76 -1.60 -0.34
C TYR A 115 4.72 -2.88 0.47
N ALA A 116 3.75 -2.97 1.37
CA ALA A 116 3.43 -4.19 2.11
C ALA A 116 1.98 -4.56 1.85
N ALA A 117 1.78 -5.61 1.06
CA ALA A 117 0.46 -6.22 0.83
C ALA A 117 0.24 -7.29 1.90
N LEU A 118 -0.78 -7.11 2.72
CA LEU A 118 -1.11 -7.94 3.87
C LEU A 118 -2.39 -8.73 3.57
N SER A 119 -2.44 -9.98 3.99
CA SER A 119 -3.67 -10.78 3.95
C SER A 119 -3.70 -11.80 5.08
N ASN A 120 -4.88 -12.17 5.56
CA ASN A 120 -5.06 -13.35 6.40
C ASN A 120 -5.11 -14.67 5.57
N ASP A 121 -5.11 -14.60 4.24
CA ASP A 121 -5.03 -15.75 3.33
C ASP A 121 -3.66 -15.86 2.66
N LYS A 122 -2.96 -16.97 2.95
CA LYS A 122 -1.65 -17.31 2.35
C LYS A 122 -1.74 -17.44 0.83
N LYS A 123 -2.84 -17.98 0.30
CA LYS A 123 -3.02 -18.19 -1.14
C LYS A 123 -3.11 -16.85 -1.87
N MET A 124 -3.79 -15.87 -1.29
CA MET A 124 -3.88 -14.52 -1.85
C MET A 124 -2.51 -13.87 -1.99
N VAL A 125 -1.67 -13.97 -0.95
CA VAL A 125 -0.29 -13.47 -0.98
C VAL A 125 0.57 -14.20 -2.01
N ALA A 126 0.43 -15.52 -2.13
CA ALA A 126 1.16 -16.31 -3.12
C ALA A 126 0.78 -15.95 -4.56
N ILE A 127 -0.52 -15.76 -4.84
CA ILE A 127 -1.00 -15.30 -6.14
C ILE A 127 -0.44 -13.90 -6.45
N LEU A 128 -0.56 -12.95 -5.51
CA LEU A 128 -0.05 -11.60 -5.69
C LEU A 128 1.45 -11.61 -5.98
N HIS A 129 2.24 -12.34 -5.18
CA HIS A 129 3.68 -12.46 -5.39
C HIS A 129 4.02 -12.98 -6.80
N ARG A 130 3.32 -14.02 -7.27
CA ARG A 130 3.52 -14.56 -8.62
C ARG A 130 3.19 -13.53 -9.71
N GLU A 131 2.09 -12.79 -9.57
CA GLU A 131 1.72 -11.78 -10.57
C GLU A 131 2.67 -10.57 -10.56
N LEU A 132 3.20 -10.18 -9.40
CA LEU A 132 4.24 -9.15 -9.29
C LEU A 132 5.56 -9.59 -9.96
N GLN A 133 5.99 -10.84 -9.73
CA GLN A 133 7.18 -11.40 -10.38
C GLN A 133 7.06 -11.35 -11.92
N ARG A 134 5.89 -11.71 -12.47
CA ARG A 134 5.62 -11.59 -13.92
C ARG A 134 5.64 -10.15 -14.44
N LYS A 135 5.38 -9.16 -13.58
CA LYS A 135 5.42 -7.74 -13.96
C LYS A 135 6.84 -7.19 -14.02
N ILE A 136 7.79 -7.74 -13.27
CA ILE A 136 9.20 -7.30 -13.30
C ILE A 136 9.75 -7.31 -14.74
N GLU A 137 9.45 -8.36 -15.50
CA GLU A 137 9.92 -8.49 -16.89
C GLU A 137 9.27 -7.49 -17.86
N LYS A 138 8.07 -7.01 -17.52
CA LYS A 138 7.23 -6.15 -18.38
C LYS A 138 7.41 -4.67 -18.09
N VAL A 139 7.73 -4.32 -16.84
CA VAL A 139 7.80 -2.92 -16.39
C VAL A 139 9.26 -2.56 -16.11
N LYS A 140 10.01 -2.27 -17.17
CA LYS A 140 11.44 -1.98 -17.12
C LYS A 140 11.77 -0.51 -16.86
N HIS A 141 10.79 0.38 -17.05
CA HIS A 141 10.93 1.84 -16.91
C HIS A 141 10.62 2.35 -15.50
N MET A 142 10.33 1.45 -14.55
CA MET A 142 10.15 1.81 -13.16
C MET A 142 10.86 0.80 -12.25
N LYS A 143 11.27 1.24 -11.05
CA LYS A 143 11.74 0.31 -10.03
C LYS A 143 10.60 -0.62 -9.59
N LEU A 144 10.83 -1.93 -9.71
CA LEU A 144 9.99 -2.97 -9.13
C LEU A 144 10.88 -4.13 -8.66
N GLU A 145 11.00 -4.28 -7.34
CA GLU A 145 11.75 -5.38 -6.72
C GLU A 145 10.84 -6.13 -5.75
N VAL A 146 10.65 -7.42 -5.94
CA VAL A 146 9.68 -8.21 -5.17
C VAL A 146 10.40 -9.11 -4.19
N MET A 147 10.05 -9.02 -2.91
CA MET A 147 10.66 -9.79 -1.83
C MET A 147 9.93 -11.14 -1.64
N PRO A 148 10.61 -12.17 -1.10
CA PRO A 148 9.95 -13.42 -0.73
C PRO A 148 8.82 -13.19 0.29
N PRO A 149 7.66 -13.87 0.15
CA PRO A 149 6.57 -13.75 1.09
C PRO A 149 6.97 -14.19 2.51
N LYS A 150 6.43 -13.51 3.52
CA LYS A 150 6.69 -13.82 4.94
C LYS A 150 5.42 -13.81 5.78
N THR A 151 5.48 -14.47 6.93
CA THR A 151 4.40 -14.48 7.93
C THR A 151 4.65 -13.39 8.97
N LYS A 152 3.60 -12.64 9.34
CA LYS A 152 3.56 -11.68 10.45
C LYS A 152 2.52 -12.15 11.46
N ASN A 153 2.91 -12.31 12.72
CA ASN A 153 1.98 -12.61 13.79
C ASN A 153 1.47 -11.28 14.35
N ASN A 154 0.15 -11.07 14.36
CA ASN A 154 -0.45 -9.88 14.97
C ASN A 154 -1.41 -10.32 16.08
N VAL A 155 -1.27 -9.73 17.26
CA VAL A 155 -2.11 -10.00 18.41
C VAL A 155 -3.15 -8.89 18.48
N ASN A 156 -4.42 -9.21 18.22
CA ASN A 156 -5.51 -8.26 18.37
C ASN A 156 -6.23 -8.52 19.70
N PHE A 157 -6.36 -7.46 20.50
CA PHE A 157 -7.22 -7.44 21.68
C PHE A 157 -8.63 -7.02 21.24
N GLN A 158 -9.66 -7.78 21.60
CA GLN A 158 -11.03 -7.36 21.35
C GLN A 158 -11.40 -6.22 22.31
N PRO A 159 -11.88 -5.05 21.83
CA PRO A 159 -12.48 -4.06 22.70
C PRO A 159 -13.90 -4.48 23.14
N GLU A 160 -14.28 -4.04 24.34
CA GLU A 160 -15.51 -4.37 25.08
C GLU A 160 -16.83 -4.08 24.34
#